data_AF-A0A9D5MXB8-F1
#
_entry.id   AF-A0A9D5MXB8-F1
#
_cell.length_a   1.000
_cell.length_b   1.000
_cell.length_c   1.000
_cell.angle_alpha   90.00
_cell.angle_beta   90.00
_cell.angle_gamma   90.00
#
_symmetry.space_group_name_H-M   'P 1'
#
loop_
_entity.id
_entity.type
_entity.pdbx_description
1 polymer ?
#
loop_
_entity_poly.entity_id
_entity_poly.type
_entity_poly.pdbx_seq_one_letter_code
_entity_poly.pdbx_strand_id
1 'polypeptide(L)'
;MSREGRERKKMRRNDKERKKIMGKLLKADFYRLFRSKSLYWCSLVFTALLCGSAYIMHWANTLQENAKVTIQTLSPLQNGITYGLWVFNGGDSHLFMAIFIAIFITSEFSYGTMKNIVSKGFSRYQIYLSKLITMTASTMFMMLIAFVFTTITATILTGKLGDFTWTFVGQIFQMLGVELLLHTALTSLFLMISMLIRNNGGAIAVSIIGVISFGSLIYTGLELLFKNKIKFSNYGLRNNIILFFQNLAPPASDILRALCVGIVFLVVTSTVGMLVFENTDVK
;
A
#
# COMPACT_ATOMS: atom_id res chain seq x y z
N MET A 1 32.97 13.52 -36.67
CA MET A 1 32.13 13.10 -35.53
C MET A 1 32.72 11.81 -34.95
N SER A 2 33.30 11.86 -33.74
CA SER A 2 34.02 10.71 -33.14
C SER A 2 33.11 9.49 -32.98
N ARG A 3 33.69 8.27 -32.97
CA ARG A 3 32.94 7.02 -32.74
C ARG A 3 32.13 7.09 -31.42
N GLU A 4 32.71 7.65 -30.36
CA GLU A 4 32.03 7.89 -29.09
C GLU A 4 30.81 8.83 -29.21
N GLY A 5 30.89 9.87 -30.05
CA GLY A 5 29.75 10.77 -30.29
C GLY A 5 28.57 10.09 -30.99
N ARG A 6 28.84 9.09 -31.84
CA ARG A 6 27.80 8.27 -32.48
C ARG A 6 27.17 7.26 -31.51
N GLU A 7 27.97 6.64 -30.65
CA GLU A 7 27.47 5.71 -29.64
C GLU A 7 26.62 6.41 -28.58
N ARG A 8 27.06 7.57 -28.07
CA ARG A 8 26.25 8.38 -27.15
C ARG A 8 24.92 8.82 -27.76
N LYS A 9 24.90 9.17 -29.07
CA LYS A 9 23.65 9.50 -29.78
C LYS A 9 22.74 8.28 -29.95
N LYS A 10 23.30 7.10 -30.26
CA LYS A 10 22.55 5.85 -30.38
C LYS A 10 21.95 5.40 -29.04
N MET A 11 22.72 5.45 -27.95
CA MET A 11 22.23 5.19 -26.59
C MET A 11 21.10 6.15 -26.20
N ARG A 12 21.28 7.46 -26.41
CA ARG A 12 20.25 8.47 -26.12
C ARG A 12 18.97 8.26 -26.93
N ARG A 13 19.07 7.79 -28.19
CA ARG A 13 17.92 7.48 -29.04
C ARG A 13 17.17 6.25 -28.54
N ASN A 14 17.90 5.20 -28.19
CA ASN A 14 17.32 3.97 -27.62
C ASN A 14 16.65 4.23 -26.26
N ASP A 15 17.24 5.08 -25.41
CA ASP A 15 16.61 5.49 -24.14
C ASP A 15 15.32 6.28 -24.34
N LYS A 16 15.29 7.19 -25.33
CA LYS A 16 14.06 7.92 -25.69
C LYS A 16 12.97 6.98 -26.19
N GLU A 17 13.31 5.99 -27.01
CA GLU A 17 12.35 4.98 -27.47
C GLU A 17 11.85 4.10 -26.32
N ARG A 18 12.74 3.63 -25.43
CA ARG A 18 12.36 2.87 -24.23
C ARG A 18 11.39 3.65 -23.34
N LYS A 19 11.68 4.93 -23.08
CA LYS A 19 10.79 5.82 -22.31
C LYS A 19 9.43 6.01 -22.99
N LYS A 20 9.41 6.18 -24.32
CA LYS A 20 8.18 6.32 -25.11
C LYS A 20 7.33 5.05 -25.09
N ILE A 21 7.95 3.87 -25.20
CA ILE A 21 7.28 2.56 -25.12
C ILE A 21 6.69 2.36 -23.73
N MET A 22 7.47 2.62 -22.68
CA MET A 22 7.00 2.56 -21.30
C MET A 22 5.82 3.50 -21.05
N GLY A 23 5.87 4.73 -21.54
CA GLY A 23 4.77 5.69 -21.38
C GLY A 23 3.47 5.21 -22.04
N LYS A 24 3.55 4.52 -23.18
CA LYS A 24 2.36 3.92 -23.83
C LYS A 24 1.78 2.75 -23.00
N LEU A 25 2.65 1.90 -22.45
CA LEU A 25 2.22 0.78 -21.60
C LEU A 25 1.54 1.28 -20.33
N LEU A 26 2.16 2.24 -19.66
CA LEU A 26 1.63 2.86 -18.45
C LEU A 26 0.29 3.54 -18.71
N LYS A 27 0.15 4.29 -19.82
CA LYS A 27 -1.13 4.88 -20.21
C LYS A 27 -2.20 3.82 -20.44
N ALA A 28 -1.86 2.69 -21.04
CA ALA A 28 -2.79 1.59 -21.27
C ALA A 28 -3.23 0.93 -19.95
N ASP A 29 -2.30 0.69 -19.03
CA ASP A 29 -2.59 0.12 -17.72
C ASP A 29 -3.46 1.07 -16.87
N PHE A 30 -3.15 2.38 -16.85
CA PHE A 30 -3.98 3.38 -16.18
C PHE A 30 -5.37 3.51 -16.80
N TYR A 31 -5.46 3.50 -18.14
CA TYR A 31 -6.75 3.56 -18.82
C TYR A 31 -7.62 2.37 -18.44
N ARG A 32 -7.05 1.16 -18.43
CA ARG A 32 -7.76 -0.05 -18.01
C ARG A 32 -8.14 0.00 -16.53
N LEU A 33 -7.25 0.47 -15.67
CA LEU A 33 -7.48 0.63 -14.24
C LEU A 33 -8.71 1.52 -13.98
N PHE A 34 -8.75 2.73 -14.55
CA PHE A 34 -9.87 3.65 -14.38
C PHE A 34 -11.15 3.20 -15.10
N ARG A 35 -11.08 2.24 -16.04
CA ARG A 35 -12.27 1.60 -16.63
C ARG A 35 -12.69 0.33 -15.91
N SER A 36 -11.90 -0.16 -14.96
CA SER A 36 -12.19 -1.41 -14.26
C SER A 36 -13.32 -1.20 -13.25
N LYS A 37 -14.38 -2.02 -13.34
CA LYS A 37 -15.48 -2.00 -12.36
C LYS A 37 -14.99 -2.35 -10.95
N SER A 38 -13.94 -3.17 -10.85
CA SER A 38 -13.37 -3.61 -9.58
C SER A 38 -12.81 -2.46 -8.75
N LEU A 39 -12.19 -1.44 -9.37
CA LEU A 39 -11.68 -0.27 -8.63
C LEU A 39 -12.81 0.49 -7.93
N TYR A 40 -13.90 0.78 -8.65
CA TYR A 40 -15.02 1.53 -8.10
C TYR A 40 -15.78 0.74 -7.04
N TRP A 41 -16.13 -0.53 -7.30
CA TRP A 41 -16.84 -1.35 -6.33
C TRP A 41 -15.99 -1.63 -5.09
N CYS A 42 -14.68 -1.90 -5.26
CA CYS A 42 -13.79 -2.12 -4.13
C CYS A 42 -13.63 -0.84 -3.31
N SER A 43 -13.42 0.31 -3.95
CA SER A 43 -13.32 1.61 -3.26
C SER A 43 -14.62 1.97 -2.53
N LEU A 44 -15.78 1.70 -3.13
CA LEU A 44 -17.08 1.98 -2.52
C LEU A 44 -17.29 1.11 -1.28
N VAL A 45 -17.12 -0.21 -1.40
CA VAL A 45 -17.28 -1.15 -0.30
C VAL A 45 -16.28 -0.85 0.82
N PHE A 46 -15.02 -0.60 0.47
CA PHE A 46 -13.99 -0.22 1.41
C PHE A 46 -14.37 1.02 2.21
N THR A 47 -14.75 2.10 1.52
CA THR A 47 -15.14 3.36 2.16
C THR A 47 -16.38 3.19 3.03
N ALA A 48 -17.40 2.47 2.54
CA ALA A 48 -18.63 2.21 3.29
C ALA A 48 -18.37 1.43 4.59
N LEU A 49 -17.50 0.42 4.56
CA LEU A 49 -17.14 -0.36 5.74
C LEU A 49 -16.39 0.48 6.78
N LEU A 50 -15.49 1.37 6.33
CA LEU A 50 -14.75 2.27 7.23
C LEU A 50 -15.62 3.39 7.83
N CYS A 51 -16.61 3.89 7.09
CA CYS A 51 -17.62 4.78 7.63
C CYS A 51 -18.52 4.05 8.64
N GLY A 52 -18.88 2.80 8.36
CA GLY A 52 -19.62 1.93 9.27
C GLY A 52 -18.85 1.66 10.57
N SER A 53 -17.55 1.39 10.50
CA SER A 53 -16.72 1.22 11.71
C SER A 53 -16.63 2.50 12.54
N ALA A 54 -16.63 3.69 11.91
CA ALA A 54 -16.67 4.97 12.62
C ALA A 54 -17.96 5.11 13.44
N TYR A 55 -19.10 4.74 12.84
CA TYR A 55 -20.39 4.76 13.52
C TYR A 55 -20.44 3.78 14.71
N ILE A 56 -19.95 2.54 14.51
CA ILE A 56 -19.88 1.54 15.57
C ILE A 56 -18.98 2.02 16.72
N MET A 57 -17.83 2.63 16.41
CA MET A 57 -16.95 3.21 17.43
C MET A 57 -17.60 4.36 18.20
N HIS A 58 -18.34 5.25 17.51
CA HIS A 58 -19.08 6.32 18.18
C HIS A 58 -20.13 5.77 19.15
N TRP A 59 -20.86 4.75 18.72
CA TRP A 59 -21.86 4.08 19.55
C TRP A 59 -21.21 3.34 20.73
N ALA A 60 -20.07 2.67 20.52
CA ALA A 60 -19.34 2.02 21.60
C ALA A 60 -18.82 3.05 22.65
N ASN A 61 -18.31 4.19 22.20
CA ASN A 61 -17.84 5.26 23.09
C ASN A 61 -18.98 5.83 23.95
N THR A 62 -20.16 6.07 23.36
CA THR A 62 -21.32 6.58 24.12
C THR A 62 -21.85 5.58 25.14
N LEU A 63 -21.82 4.27 24.85
CA LEU A 63 -22.14 3.24 25.85
C LEU A 63 -21.14 3.22 27.00
N GLN A 64 -19.85 3.37 26.71
CA GLN A 64 -18.79 3.36 27.71
C GLN A 64 -18.89 4.58 28.66
N GLU A 65 -19.19 5.76 28.12
CA GLU A 65 -19.45 6.97 28.91
C GLU A 65 -20.65 6.78 29.85
N ASN A 66 -21.74 6.23 29.35
CA ASN A 66 -22.94 5.94 30.16
C ASN A 66 -22.69 4.91 31.26
N ALA A 67 -21.81 3.93 31.02
CA ALA A 67 -21.45 2.90 31.99
C ALA A 67 -20.40 3.36 33.02
N LYS A 68 -19.85 4.58 32.92
CA LYS A 68 -18.72 5.09 33.73
C LYS A 68 -17.49 4.16 33.74
N VAL A 69 -17.33 3.34 32.71
CA VAL A 69 -16.19 2.42 32.58
C VAL A 69 -15.04 3.19 31.92
N THR A 70 -14.08 3.66 32.70
CA THR A 70 -12.92 4.39 32.18
C THR A 70 -11.82 3.42 31.72
N ILE A 71 -12.00 2.76 30.57
CA ILE A 71 -10.86 2.16 29.88
C ILE A 71 -10.16 3.29 29.12
N GLN A 72 -8.88 3.54 29.43
CA GLN A 72 -7.99 4.40 28.63
C GLN A 72 -7.68 3.72 27.29
N THR A 73 -8.69 3.52 26.45
CA THR A 73 -8.44 3.23 25.03
C THR A 73 -8.20 4.57 24.35
N LEU A 74 -7.05 4.72 23.67
CA LEU A 74 -6.93 5.75 22.63
C LEU A 74 -7.99 5.41 21.58
N SER A 75 -9.20 5.95 21.72
CA SER A 75 -10.21 5.79 20.69
C SER A 75 -9.78 6.63 19.50
N PRO A 76 -9.58 6.02 18.30
CA PRO A 76 -9.11 6.77 17.13
C PRO A 76 -10.15 7.80 16.65
N LEU A 77 -11.40 7.68 17.13
CA LEU A 77 -12.51 8.57 16.87
C LEU A 77 -12.58 9.72 17.90
N GLN A 78 -11.50 10.49 18.04
CA GLN A 78 -11.49 11.72 18.85
C GLN A 78 -11.94 12.93 18.03
N ASN A 79 -11.39 13.06 16.82
CA ASN A 79 -11.67 14.12 15.85
C ASN A 79 -11.69 13.53 14.43
N GLY A 80 -12.31 14.25 13.49
CA GLY A 80 -12.39 13.86 12.08
C GLY A 80 -11.03 13.53 11.45
N ILE A 81 -10.05 14.43 11.58
CA ILE A 81 -8.72 14.24 10.98
C ILE A 81 -7.97 13.05 11.60
N THR A 82 -8.03 12.89 12.93
CA THR A 82 -7.37 11.78 13.63
C THR A 82 -7.90 10.44 13.14
N TYR A 83 -9.22 10.33 12.94
CA TYR A 83 -9.83 9.11 12.40
C TYR A 83 -9.43 8.88 10.93
N GLY A 84 -9.38 9.93 10.11
CA GLY A 84 -8.87 9.83 8.75
C GLY A 84 -7.43 9.33 8.69
N LEU A 85 -6.55 9.91 9.50
CA LEU A 85 -5.17 9.47 9.61
C LEU A 85 -5.10 8.02 10.14
N TRP A 86 -5.96 7.64 11.07
CA TRP A 86 -6.07 6.24 11.52
C TRP A 86 -6.40 5.30 10.37
N VAL A 87 -7.39 5.64 9.53
CA VAL A 87 -7.72 4.87 8.33
C VAL A 87 -6.52 4.78 7.38
N PHE A 88 -5.78 5.87 7.23
CA PHE A 88 -4.63 5.94 6.33
C PHE A 88 -3.46 5.03 6.75
N ASN A 89 -3.30 4.76 8.05
CA ASN A 89 -2.16 3.99 8.60
C ASN A 89 -2.60 2.66 9.24
N GLY A 90 -3.91 2.44 9.29
CA GLY A 90 -4.54 1.36 10.02
C GLY A 90 -4.34 0.00 9.35
N GLY A 91 -4.45 -1.07 10.14
CA GLY A 91 -4.31 -2.44 9.64
C GLY A 91 -5.36 -2.85 8.60
N ASP A 92 -6.55 -2.27 8.67
CA ASP A 92 -7.72 -2.72 7.90
C ASP A 92 -7.65 -2.27 6.44
N SER A 93 -7.05 -1.11 6.17
CA SER A 93 -6.89 -0.59 4.81
C SER A 93 -5.95 -1.46 3.95
N HIS A 94 -4.90 -2.01 4.58
CA HIS A 94 -3.97 -2.94 3.93
C HIS A 94 -4.65 -4.22 3.45
N LEU A 95 -5.72 -4.66 4.12
CA LEU A 95 -6.49 -5.84 3.72
C LEU A 95 -7.20 -5.59 2.38
N PHE A 96 -7.84 -4.44 2.22
CA PHE A 96 -8.47 -4.08 0.95
C PHE A 96 -7.44 -3.86 -0.16
N MET A 97 -6.28 -3.30 0.18
CA MET A 97 -5.17 -3.18 -0.76
C MET A 97 -4.72 -4.56 -1.28
N ALA A 98 -4.53 -5.53 -0.38
CA ALA A 98 -4.17 -6.90 -0.74
C ALA A 98 -5.21 -7.54 -1.67
N ILE A 99 -6.49 -7.44 -1.32
CA ILE A 99 -7.60 -7.99 -2.13
C ILE A 99 -7.62 -7.34 -3.51
N PHE A 100 -7.57 -6.01 -3.57
CA PHE A 100 -7.67 -5.28 -4.83
C PHE A 100 -6.52 -5.63 -5.79
N ILE A 101 -5.27 -5.60 -5.29
CA ILE A 101 -4.09 -5.94 -6.10
C ILE A 101 -4.18 -7.38 -6.60
N ALA A 102 -4.54 -8.32 -5.72
CA ALA A 102 -4.68 -9.73 -6.08
C ALA A 102 -5.74 -9.93 -7.18
N ILE A 103 -6.94 -9.38 -7.03
CA ILE A 103 -8.01 -9.47 -8.04
C ILE A 103 -7.54 -8.85 -9.36
N PHE A 104 -6.99 -7.64 -9.31
CA PHE A 104 -6.63 -6.91 -10.53
C PHE A 104 -5.54 -7.65 -11.32
N ILE A 105 -4.46 -8.05 -10.66
CA ILE A 105 -3.32 -8.71 -11.30
C ILE A 105 -3.67 -10.12 -11.77
N THR A 106 -4.33 -10.92 -10.94
CA THR A 106 -4.71 -12.30 -11.32
C THR A 106 -5.76 -12.33 -12.43
N SER A 107 -6.62 -11.29 -12.54
CA SER A 107 -7.54 -11.16 -13.68
C SER A 107 -6.80 -11.01 -15.02
N GLU A 108 -5.61 -10.41 -15.04
CA GLU A 108 -4.83 -10.25 -16.27
C GLU A 108 -4.27 -11.57 -16.79
N PHE A 109 -3.92 -12.46 -15.87
CA PHE A 109 -3.54 -13.83 -16.19
C PHE A 109 -4.76 -14.63 -16.66
N SER A 110 -5.90 -14.49 -15.96
CA SER A 110 -7.13 -15.21 -16.29
C SER A 110 -7.70 -14.82 -17.66
N TYR A 111 -7.65 -13.54 -18.03
CA TYR A 111 -8.13 -13.04 -19.33
C TYR A 111 -7.08 -13.12 -20.46
N GLY A 112 -5.89 -13.69 -20.22
CA GLY A 112 -4.81 -13.75 -21.20
C GLY A 112 -4.24 -12.37 -21.60
N THR A 113 -4.60 -11.30 -20.88
CA THR A 113 -4.11 -9.94 -21.16
C THR A 113 -2.61 -9.85 -20.93
N MET A 114 -2.10 -10.54 -19.91
CA MET A 114 -0.66 -10.62 -19.63
C MET A 114 0.10 -11.20 -20.83
N LYS A 115 -0.41 -12.30 -21.41
CA LYS A 115 0.17 -12.92 -22.61
C LYS A 115 0.15 -11.95 -23.80
N ASN A 116 -0.97 -11.26 -24.03
CA ASN A 116 -1.09 -10.30 -25.12
C ASN A 116 -0.08 -9.13 -25.02
N ILE A 117 0.25 -8.69 -23.81
CA ILE A 117 1.26 -7.64 -23.60
C ILE A 117 2.67 -8.19 -23.88
N VAL A 118 2.97 -9.40 -23.41
CA VAL A 118 4.27 -10.06 -23.70
C VAL A 118 4.44 -10.30 -25.21
N SER A 119 3.41 -10.80 -25.89
CA SER A 119 3.42 -11.05 -27.34
C SER A 119 3.56 -9.78 -28.18
N LYS A 120 3.18 -8.60 -27.64
CA LYS A 120 3.43 -7.30 -28.28
C LYS A 120 4.89 -6.85 -28.21
N GLY A 121 5.78 -7.63 -27.60
CA GLY A 121 7.22 -7.35 -27.53
C GLY A 121 7.63 -6.42 -26.38
N PHE A 122 6.76 -6.18 -25.40
CA PHE A 122 7.15 -5.44 -24.20
C PHE A 122 8.10 -6.29 -23.33
N SER A 123 9.18 -5.68 -22.84
CA SER A 123 10.08 -6.37 -21.91
C SER A 123 9.36 -6.68 -20.60
N ARG A 124 9.61 -7.87 -20.04
CA ARG A 124 9.04 -8.32 -18.76
C ARG A 124 9.32 -7.34 -17.61
N TYR A 125 10.49 -6.70 -17.63
CA TYR A 125 10.84 -5.61 -16.70
C TYR A 125 9.87 -4.42 -16.82
N GLN A 126 9.57 -4.00 -18.05
CA GLN A 126 8.70 -2.85 -18.29
C GLN A 126 7.27 -3.14 -17.84
N ILE A 127 6.82 -4.38 -18.04
CA ILE A 127 5.51 -4.86 -17.59
C ILE A 127 5.42 -4.84 -16.07
N TYR A 128 6.41 -5.38 -15.36
CA TYR A 128 6.42 -5.41 -13.90
C TYR A 128 6.43 -3.99 -13.31
N LEU A 129 7.30 -3.11 -13.80
CA LEU A 129 7.35 -1.72 -13.34
C LEU A 129 6.06 -0.95 -13.63
N SER A 130 5.47 -1.13 -14.82
CA SER A 130 4.19 -0.51 -15.16
C SER A 130 3.10 -0.93 -14.17
N LYS A 131 3.07 -2.21 -13.80
CA LYS A 131 2.12 -2.75 -12.81
C LYS A 131 2.39 -2.24 -11.42
N LEU A 132 3.65 -2.17 -11.00
CA LEU A 132 3.99 -1.60 -9.70
C LEU A 132 3.52 -0.15 -9.58
N ILE A 133 3.78 0.68 -10.59
CA ILE A 133 3.38 2.10 -10.58
C ILE A 133 1.85 2.24 -10.62
N THR A 134 1.17 1.48 -11.49
CA THR A 134 -0.29 1.55 -11.62
C THR A 134 -1.02 1.02 -10.39
N MET A 135 -0.51 -0.04 -9.75
CA MET A 135 -1.07 -0.56 -8.50
C MET A 135 -0.77 0.34 -7.30
N THR A 136 0.38 0.99 -7.27
CA THR A 136 0.67 1.99 -6.23
C THR A 136 -0.25 3.19 -6.37
N ALA A 137 -0.44 3.69 -7.58
CA ALA A 137 -1.31 4.84 -7.82
C ALA A 137 -2.79 4.53 -7.53
N SER A 138 -3.27 3.33 -7.87
CA SER A 138 -4.66 2.92 -7.61
C SER A 138 -4.96 2.81 -6.12
N THR A 139 -4.05 2.22 -5.37
CA THR A 139 -4.21 2.02 -3.92
C THR A 139 -4.11 3.35 -3.18
N MET A 140 -3.17 4.22 -3.56
CA MET A 140 -3.12 5.60 -3.06
C MET A 140 -4.41 6.38 -3.35
N PHE A 141 -4.98 6.22 -4.54
CA PHE A 141 -6.25 6.85 -4.88
C PHE A 141 -7.41 6.32 -4.02
N MET A 142 -7.50 5.00 -3.81
CA MET A 142 -8.49 4.40 -2.91
C MET A 142 -8.34 4.90 -1.47
N MET A 143 -7.11 5.00 -0.98
CA MET A 143 -6.79 5.51 0.36
C MET A 143 -7.15 6.98 0.51
N LEU A 144 -6.90 7.80 -0.50
CA LEU A 144 -7.28 9.21 -0.51
C LEU A 144 -8.80 9.39 -0.43
N ILE A 145 -9.56 8.61 -1.22
CA ILE A 145 -11.03 8.60 -1.17
C ILE A 145 -11.48 8.20 0.24
N ALA A 146 -10.98 7.09 0.76
CA ALA A 146 -11.34 6.61 2.09
C ALA A 146 -11.03 7.66 3.16
N PHE A 147 -9.86 8.30 3.11
CA PHE A 147 -9.49 9.40 4.00
C PHE A 147 -10.51 10.55 3.97
N VAL A 148 -10.88 11.06 2.79
CA VAL A 148 -11.83 12.18 2.69
C VAL A 148 -13.21 11.81 3.23
N PHE A 149 -13.76 10.64 2.85
CA PHE A 149 -15.10 10.26 3.31
C PHE A 149 -15.13 9.94 4.80
N THR A 150 -14.12 9.25 5.32
CA THR A 150 -14.06 8.88 6.74
C THR A 150 -13.81 10.09 7.64
N THR A 151 -13.00 11.06 7.21
CA THR A 151 -12.85 12.34 7.94
C THR A 151 -14.16 13.13 8.00
N ILE A 152 -14.92 13.19 6.90
CA ILE A 152 -16.24 13.83 6.86
C ILE A 152 -17.20 13.11 7.82
N THR A 153 -17.32 11.79 7.72
CA THR A 153 -18.18 10.99 8.60
C THR A 153 -17.80 11.17 10.07
N ALA A 154 -16.52 11.06 10.41
CA ALA A 154 -16.05 11.23 11.77
C ALA A 154 -16.27 12.65 12.30
N THR A 155 -16.14 13.69 11.45
CA THR A 155 -16.46 15.08 11.83
C THR A 155 -17.94 15.24 12.14
N ILE A 156 -18.82 14.64 11.32
CA ILE A 156 -20.27 14.69 11.55
C ILE A 156 -20.64 13.99 12.88
N LEU A 157 -20.00 12.85 13.19
CA LEU A 157 -20.28 12.08 14.40
C LEU A 157 -19.72 12.72 15.68
N THR A 158 -18.51 13.27 15.63
CA THR A 158 -17.83 13.85 16.81
C THR A 158 -18.10 15.33 17.00
N GLY A 159 -18.60 16.02 15.96
CA GLY A 159 -18.77 17.47 15.94
C GLY A 159 -17.44 18.24 15.88
N LYS A 160 -16.30 17.55 15.74
CA LYS A 160 -14.95 18.15 15.76
C LYS A 160 -14.12 17.67 14.58
N LEU A 161 -13.66 18.62 13.76
CA LEU A 161 -12.78 18.31 12.63
C LEU A 161 -11.33 18.09 13.11
N GLY A 162 -10.87 18.88 14.08
CA GLY A 162 -9.53 18.84 14.68
C GLY A 162 -8.84 20.21 14.64
N ASP A 163 -7.84 20.41 15.48
CA ASP A 163 -7.09 21.67 15.55
C ASP A 163 -5.97 21.72 14.50
N PHE A 164 -5.95 22.78 13.69
CA PHE A 164 -4.89 23.02 12.71
C PHE A 164 -3.84 23.95 13.28
N THR A 165 -2.80 23.38 13.88
CA THR A 165 -1.58 24.12 14.18
C THR A 165 -0.56 23.94 13.05
N TRP A 166 0.26 24.95 12.78
CA TRP A 166 1.34 24.85 11.78
C TRP A 166 2.30 23.67 12.04
N THR A 167 2.54 23.34 13.31
CA THR A 167 3.31 22.17 13.74
C THR A 167 2.65 20.85 13.32
N PHE A 168 1.34 20.75 13.49
CA PHE A 168 0.54 19.58 13.11
C PHE A 168 0.55 19.34 11.60
N VAL A 169 0.43 20.41 10.80
CA VAL A 169 0.52 20.33 9.34
C VAL A 169 1.89 19.80 8.90
N GLY A 170 2.98 20.30 9.52
CA GLY A 170 4.33 19.80 9.24
C GLY A 170 4.50 18.31 9.53
N GLN A 171 3.93 17.83 10.64
CA GLN A 171 3.95 16.41 11.01
C GLN A 171 3.19 15.53 10.01
N ILE A 172 2.02 15.99 9.53
CA ILE A 172 1.27 15.28 8.48
C ILE A 172 2.08 15.17 7.19
N PHE A 173 2.78 16.22 6.76
CA PHE A 173 3.60 16.15 5.54
C PHE A 173 4.76 15.15 5.68
N GLN A 174 5.42 15.14 6.82
CA GLN A 174 6.50 14.19 7.09
C GLN A 174 5.99 12.75 7.08
N MET A 175 4.88 12.52 7.77
CA MET A 175 4.18 11.25 7.81
C MET A 175 3.78 10.78 6.40
N LEU A 176 3.11 11.62 5.60
CA LEU A 176 2.71 11.29 4.24
C LEU A 176 3.90 10.87 3.37
N GLY A 177 5.06 11.52 3.52
CA GLY A 177 6.27 11.16 2.78
C GLY A 177 6.78 9.75 3.10
N VAL A 178 6.83 9.40 4.38
CA VAL A 178 7.29 8.06 4.83
C VAL A 178 6.25 6.99 4.52
N GLU A 179 4.97 7.30 4.74
CA GLU A 179 3.87 6.40 4.45
C GLU A 179 3.75 6.06 2.99
N LEU A 180 3.96 7.04 2.09
CA LEU A 180 3.96 6.78 0.66
C LEU A 180 4.98 5.69 0.30
N LEU A 181 6.20 5.79 0.83
CA LEU A 181 7.25 4.80 0.63
C LEU A 181 6.85 3.42 1.19
N LEU A 182 6.36 3.37 2.44
CA LEU A 182 5.99 2.10 3.07
C LEU A 182 4.83 1.41 2.34
N HIS A 183 3.82 2.16 1.91
CA HIS A 183 2.72 1.65 1.11
C HIS A 183 3.18 1.17 -0.27
N THR A 184 4.13 1.87 -0.92
CA THR A 184 4.73 1.37 -2.17
C THR A 184 5.45 0.04 -1.97
N ALA A 185 6.18 -0.10 -0.86
CA ALA A 185 6.83 -1.36 -0.49
C ALA A 185 5.81 -2.46 -0.23
N LEU A 186 4.72 -2.17 0.48
CA LEU A 186 3.67 -3.15 0.73
C LEU A 186 2.93 -3.56 -0.55
N THR A 187 2.69 -2.61 -1.45
CA THR A 187 2.13 -2.86 -2.78
C THR A 187 3.02 -3.78 -3.61
N SER A 188 4.34 -3.56 -3.58
CA SER A 188 5.30 -4.43 -4.29
C SER A 188 5.29 -5.86 -3.76
N LEU A 189 5.10 -6.04 -2.45
CA LEU A 189 4.99 -7.36 -1.82
C LEU A 189 3.71 -8.09 -2.29
N PHE A 190 2.55 -7.42 -2.27
CA PHE A 190 1.31 -8.02 -2.76
C PHE A 190 1.34 -8.29 -4.27
N LEU A 191 1.98 -7.42 -5.04
CA LEU A 191 2.20 -7.64 -6.47
C LEU A 191 3.06 -8.88 -6.72
N MET A 192 4.17 -9.02 -5.99
CA MET A 192 5.04 -10.20 -6.05
C MET A 192 4.26 -11.49 -5.77
N ILE A 193 3.48 -11.52 -4.67
CA ILE A 193 2.65 -12.69 -4.30
C ILE A 193 1.63 -13.00 -5.40
N SER A 194 0.97 -11.97 -5.94
CA SER A 194 -0.03 -12.13 -7.00
C SER A 194 0.57 -12.67 -8.30
N MET A 195 1.78 -12.23 -8.65
CA MET A 195 2.53 -12.71 -9.82
C MET A 195 3.03 -14.15 -9.68
N LEU A 196 3.31 -14.58 -8.45
CA LEU A 196 3.75 -15.92 -8.12
C LEU A 196 2.58 -16.91 -8.16
N ILE A 197 1.46 -16.56 -7.52
CA ILE A 197 0.33 -17.48 -7.36
C ILE A 197 -0.56 -17.53 -8.60
N ARG A 198 -0.79 -16.40 -9.28
CA ARG A 198 -1.56 -16.26 -10.53
C ARG A 198 -3.02 -16.74 -10.47
N ASN A 199 -3.48 -17.15 -9.31
CA ASN A 199 -4.86 -17.52 -9.01
C ASN A 199 -5.42 -16.49 -8.02
N ASN A 200 -6.63 -16.00 -8.30
CA ASN A 200 -7.28 -14.98 -7.48
C ASN A 200 -7.43 -15.41 -6.01
N GLY A 201 -8.03 -16.58 -5.76
CA GLY A 201 -8.28 -17.05 -4.38
C GLY A 201 -7.00 -17.29 -3.60
N GLY A 202 -6.00 -17.92 -4.22
CA GLY A 202 -4.71 -18.17 -3.59
C GLY A 202 -3.92 -16.90 -3.31
N ALA A 203 -3.90 -15.94 -4.25
CA ALA A 203 -3.21 -14.67 -4.09
C ALA A 203 -3.79 -13.85 -2.94
N ILE A 204 -5.13 -13.80 -2.84
CA ILE A 204 -5.83 -13.15 -1.72
C ILE A 204 -5.48 -13.86 -0.40
N ALA A 205 -5.62 -15.19 -0.35
CA ALA A 205 -5.41 -15.96 0.87
C ALA A 205 -3.98 -15.80 1.42
N VAL A 206 -2.96 -15.91 0.58
CA VAL A 206 -1.56 -15.76 1.01
C VAL A 206 -1.25 -14.33 1.42
N SER A 207 -1.80 -13.33 0.73
CA SER A 207 -1.59 -11.92 1.09
C SER A 207 -2.23 -11.58 2.44
N ILE A 208 -3.46 -12.03 2.70
CA ILE A 208 -4.17 -11.73 3.95
C ILE A 208 -3.63 -12.57 5.11
N ILE A 209 -3.59 -13.89 4.94
CA ILE A 209 -3.20 -14.80 6.01
C ILE A 209 -1.69 -14.65 6.26
N GLY A 210 -0.86 -14.77 5.22
CA GLY A 210 0.59 -14.76 5.36
C GLY A 210 1.15 -13.41 5.79
N VAL A 211 0.80 -12.32 5.09
CA VAL A 211 1.44 -11.01 5.32
C VAL A 211 0.73 -10.23 6.42
N ILE A 212 -0.60 -10.11 6.37
CA ILE A 212 -1.35 -9.21 7.26
C ILE A 212 -1.56 -9.86 8.63
N SER A 213 -2.00 -11.12 8.67
CA SER A 213 -2.44 -11.79 9.90
C SER A 213 -1.29 -12.45 10.65
N PHE A 214 -0.50 -13.29 9.96
CA PHE A 214 0.61 -14.02 10.56
C PHE A 214 1.94 -13.26 10.53
N GLY A 215 2.05 -12.19 9.73
CA GLY A 215 3.29 -11.42 9.61
C GLY A 215 3.80 -10.90 10.96
N SER A 216 2.93 -10.31 11.79
CA SER A 216 3.32 -9.84 13.13
C SER A 216 3.67 -10.99 14.08
N LEU A 217 2.97 -12.13 13.98
CA LEU A 217 3.23 -13.31 14.82
C LEU A 217 4.60 -13.92 14.54
N ILE A 218 5.07 -13.89 13.29
CA ILE A 218 6.42 -14.37 12.93
C ILE A 218 7.48 -13.52 13.64
N TYR A 219 7.32 -12.20 13.66
CA TYR A 219 8.26 -11.33 14.36
C TYR A 219 8.25 -11.57 15.88
N THR A 220 7.06 -11.68 16.49
CA THR A 220 6.94 -11.97 17.93
C THR A 220 7.52 -13.35 18.27
N GLY A 221 7.29 -14.36 17.42
CA GLY A 221 7.86 -15.69 17.58
C GLY A 221 9.39 -15.70 17.51
N LEU A 222 9.97 -14.93 16.57
CA LEU A 222 11.42 -14.75 16.49
C LEU A 222 11.98 -14.05 17.74
N GLU A 223 11.33 -13.02 18.25
CA GLU A 223 11.76 -12.35 19.49
C GLU A 223 11.82 -13.32 20.67
N LEU A 224 10.80 -14.17 20.82
CA LEU A 224 10.74 -15.21 21.84
C LEU A 224 11.89 -16.23 21.69
N LEU A 225 12.17 -16.68 20.47
CA LEU A 225 13.28 -17.61 20.20
C LEU A 225 14.65 -17.01 20.56
N PHE A 226 14.83 -15.71 20.33
CA PHE A 226 16.06 -14.99 20.68
C PHE A 226 16.04 -14.38 22.09
N LYS A 227 15.13 -14.83 22.96
CA LYS A 227 14.98 -14.38 24.36
C LYS A 227 14.90 -12.85 24.48
N ASN A 228 14.20 -12.20 23.55
CA ASN A 228 14.01 -10.75 23.48
C ASN A 228 15.30 -9.90 23.43
N LYS A 229 16.45 -10.50 23.04
CA LYS A 229 17.70 -9.75 22.86
C LYS A 229 17.66 -8.81 21.66
N ILE A 230 16.89 -9.17 20.63
CA ILE A 230 16.70 -8.40 19.41
C ILE A 230 15.20 -8.21 19.21
N LYS A 231 14.75 -6.96 19.03
CA LYS A 231 13.34 -6.63 18.76
C LYS A 231 13.06 -6.71 17.25
N PHE A 232 12.80 -7.91 16.75
CA PHE A 232 12.50 -8.15 15.33
C PHE A 232 11.22 -7.44 14.86
N SER A 233 10.26 -7.18 15.75
CA SER A 233 9.04 -6.42 15.48
C SER A 233 9.33 -5.04 14.88
N ASN A 234 10.41 -4.38 15.30
CA ASN A 234 10.80 -3.07 14.78
C ASN A 234 11.18 -3.08 13.29
N TYR A 235 11.51 -4.24 12.72
CA TYR A 235 11.90 -4.37 11.31
C TYR A 235 10.73 -4.85 10.42
N GLY A 236 9.57 -5.13 11.01
CA GLY A 236 8.37 -5.48 10.24
C GLY A 236 7.82 -4.29 9.47
N LEU A 237 7.54 -4.48 8.18
CA LEU A 237 7.00 -3.42 7.31
C LEU A 237 5.69 -2.84 7.88
N ARG A 238 4.75 -3.72 8.28
CA ARG A 238 3.46 -3.33 8.88
C ARG A 238 3.63 -2.57 10.20
N ASN A 239 4.60 -2.96 11.03
CA ASN A 239 4.84 -2.29 12.30
C ASN A 239 5.39 -0.86 12.10
N ASN A 240 6.18 -0.65 11.04
CA ASN A 240 6.65 0.69 10.68
C ASN A 240 5.55 1.57 10.05
N ILE A 241 4.54 0.98 9.40
CA ILE A 241 3.34 1.72 8.95
C ILE A 241 2.49 2.17 10.14
N ILE A 242 2.27 1.29 11.12
CA ILE A 242 1.45 1.62 12.30
C ILE A 242 2.18 2.60 13.26
N LEU A 243 3.48 2.83 13.07
CA LEU A 243 4.27 3.75 13.89
C LEU A 243 3.66 5.15 13.95
N PHE A 244 3.29 5.71 12.79
CA PHE A 244 2.72 7.06 12.70
C PHE A 244 1.28 7.15 13.22
N PHE A 245 0.59 6.01 13.35
CA PHE A 245 -0.67 5.97 14.09
C PHE A 245 -0.46 6.18 15.60
N GLN A 246 0.54 5.51 16.18
CA GLN A 246 0.77 5.57 17.63
C GLN A 246 1.38 6.90 18.07
N ASN A 247 2.22 7.48 17.22
CA ASN A 247 2.84 8.77 17.47
C ASN A 247 3.00 9.51 16.14
N LEU A 248 2.25 10.61 15.97
CA LEU A 248 2.29 11.44 14.77
C LEU A 248 3.65 12.12 14.56
N ALA A 249 4.43 12.30 15.63
CA ALA A 249 5.79 12.81 15.61
C ALA A 249 6.76 11.80 16.27
N PRO A 250 7.02 10.66 15.61
CA PRO A 250 7.94 9.67 16.15
C PRO A 250 9.37 10.23 16.17
N PRO A 251 10.25 9.70 17.04
CA PRO A 251 11.63 10.15 17.11
C PRO A 251 12.37 9.88 15.78
N ALA A 252 13.36 10.71 15.47
CA ALA A 252 14.09 10.67 14.20
C ALA A 252 14.71 9.29 13.89
N SER A 253 15.11 8.54 14.92
CA SER A 253 15.62 7.16 14.79
C SER A 253 14.59 6.19 14.23
N ASP A 254 13.32 6.33 14.62
CA ASP A 254 12.25 5.45 14.17
C ASP A 254 11.82 5.80 12.74
N ILE A 255 11.86 7.07 12.38
CA ILE A 255 11.65 7.54 11.00
C ILE A 255 12.74 7.00 10.08
N LEU A 256 14.01 7.10 10.49
CA LEU A 256 15.13 6.56 9.74
C LEU A 256 14.98 5.04 9.55
N ARG A 257 14.59 4.32 10.61
CA ARG A 257 14.32 2.88 10.55
C ARG A 257 13.20 2.58 9.55
N ALA A 258 12.08 3.30 9.61
CA ALA A 258 10.95 3.10 8.70
C ALA A 258 11.36 3.33 7.24
N LEU A 259 12.15 4.37 6.95
CA LEU A 259 12.70 4.61 5.61
C LEU A 259 13.60 3.48 5.14
N CYS A 260 14.55 3.04 5.97
CA CYS A 260 15.45 1.93 5.64
C CYS A 260 14.67 0.63 5.38
N VAL A 261 13.72 0.30 6.25
CA VAL A 261 12.87 -0.90 6.10
C VAL A 261 12.05 -0.80 4.81
N GLY A 262 11.43 0.35 4.53
CA GLY A 262 10.66 0.58 3.31
C GLY A 262 11.49 0.39 2.04
N ILE A 263 12.68 0.99 1.96
CA ILE A 263 13.58 0.86 0.80
C ILE A 263 14.03 -0.59 0.62
N VAL A 264 14.48 -1.25 1.70
CA VAL A 264 14.96 -2.63 1.64
C VAL A 264 13.84 -3.57 1.17
N PHE A 265 12.65 -3.46 1.76
CA PHE A 265 11.51 -4.27 1.34
C PHE A 265 11.17 -4.02 -0.12
N LEU A 266 10.99 -2.76 -0.53
CA LEU A 266 10.67 -2.40 -1.92
C LEU A 266 11.67 -3.00 -2.92
N VAL A 267 12.97 -2.88 -2.65
CA VAL A 267 14.01 -3.42 -3.54
C VAL A 267 13.94 -4.94 -3.58
N VAL A 268 13.92 -5.60 -2.43
CA VAL A 268 13.93 -7.08 -2.35
C VAL A 268 12.69 -7.68 -3.02
N THR A 269 11.50 -7.21 -2.67
CA THR A 269 10.24 -7.75 -3.23
C THR A 269 10.08 -7.45 -4.71
N SER A 270 10.53 -6.27 -5.17
CA SER A 270 10.49 -5.91 -6.59
C SER A 270 11.48 -6.75 -7.39
N THR A 271 12.70 -6.97 -6.88
CA THR A 271 13.69 -7.83 -7.53
C THR A 271 13.22 -9.27 -7.57
N VAL A 272 12.75 -9.83 -6.45
CA VAL A 272 12.23 -11.21 -6.41
C VAL A 272 11.00 -11.35 -7.33
N GLY A 273 10.05 -10.41 -7.27
CA GLY A 273 8.88 -10.42 -8.14
C GLY A 273 9.23 -10.32 -9.62
N MET A 274 10.24 -9.52 -9.97
CA MET A 274 10.76 -9.42 -11.32
C MET A 274 11.41 -10.73 -11.77
N LEU A 275 12.29 -11.33 -10.97
CA LEU A 275 12.97 -12.59 -11.29
C LEU A 275 11.98 -13.74 -11.48
N VAL A 276 10.97 -13.82 -10.62
CA VAL A 276 9.88 -14.78 -10.75
C VAL A 276 9.14 -14.55 -12.07
N PHE A 277 8.81 -13.30 -12.41
CA PHE A 277 8.12 -13.00 -13.66
C PHE A 277 8.96 -13.29 -14.91
N GLU A 278 10.28 -13.11 -14.83
CA GLU A 278 11.21 -13.38 -15.93
C GLU A 278 11.38 -14.87 -16.24
N ASN A 279 11.47 -15.70 -15.19
CA ASN A 279 11.69 -17.13 -15.34
C ASN A 279 10.43 -17.94 -15.62
N THR A 280 9.24 -17.33 -15.48
CA THR A 280 8.01 -18.10 -15.60
C THR A 280 7.37 -17.93 -16.98
N ASP A 281 7.02 -19.03 -17.64
CA ASP A 281 6.27 -18.98 -18.88
C ASP A 281 4.88 -18.36 -18.68
N VAL A 282 4.56 -17.40 -19.54
CA VAL A 282 3.23 -16.79 -19.65
C VAL A 282 2.52 -17.51 -20.79
N LYS A 283 1.83 -18.62 -20.45
CA LYS A 283 1.06 -19.42 -21.41
C LYS A 283 -0.21 -18.73 -21.86
#